data_AF-A0A1D2N580-F1
#
_entry.id   AF-A0A1D2N580-F1
#
_cell.length_a   1.000
_cell.length_b   1.000
_cell.length_c   1.000
_cell.angle_alpha   90.00
_cell.angle_beta   90.00
_cell.angle_gamma   90.00
#
_symmetry.space_group_name_H-M   'P 1'
#
loop_
_entity.id
_entity.type
_entity.pdbx_description
1 polymer ?
#
loop_
_entity_poly.entity_id
_entity_poly.type
_entity_poly.pdbx_seq_one_letter_code
_entity_poly.pdbx_strand_id
1 'polypeptide(L)'
;MAKFAHLCVLALCVVLSHSAALDKGKIKFKVSGRNLIDKDTAGTSDPYYEVYYSTDGGKSKSKIGRSDTVNDQENPDWGNTFEYSFDRKQNPYLFFHVYDEDNLREDDTVGRVWINVADYLDKGQVVNANLDKGGYLTVKSADSSATPKTGAAGIPLPVGTPDSQTLRFKLSATNLPTKDDVGFIPGKSDPYVIVTSTEGLNSKEKDVGRTATVSGTRNPSWGDVLTFQWNKNKDQRLHFKIYDDDTLREDDKLGQGWIEVNDFVAKGQSYTLVLPKRGSLTLTKA
;
A
#
# COMPACT_ATOMS: atom_id res chain seq x y z
N MET A 1 -53.28 -34.62 -12.40
CA MET A 1 -52.21 -34.36 -11.43
C MET A 1 -50.87 -34.71 -12.07
N ALA A 2 -50.12 -33.71 -12.55
CA ALA A 2 -48.71 -33.85 -12.93
C ALA A 2 -48.14 -32.44 -13.15
N LYS A 3 -47.49 -31.88 -12.13
CA LYS A 3 -46.66 -30.67 -12.23
C LYS A 3 -45.54 -30.79 -11.20
N PHE A 4 -44.49 -31.55 -11.51
CA PHE A 4 -43.21 -31.47 -10.80
C PHE A 4 -42.08 -31.97 -11.73
N ALA A 5 -41.72 -31.15 -12.70
CA ALA A 5 -40.49 -31.29 -13.47
C ALA A 5 -40.15 -29.95 -14.15
N HIS A 6 -39.88 -28.90 -13.37
CA HIS A 6 -39.30 -27.66 -13.90
C HIS A 6 -38.41 -26.92 -12.90
N LEU A 7 -38.02 -27.56 -11.80
CA LEU A 7 -37.18 -26.97 -10.76
C LEU A 7 -35.86 -27.73 -10.62
N CYS A 8 -35.11 -27.91 -11.72
CA CYS A 8 -33.78 -28.55 -11.64
C CYS A 8 -32.73 -28.03 -12.64
N VAL A 9 -32.95 -26.89 -13.31
CA VAL A 9 -31.95 -26.34 -14.27
C VAL A 9 -31.44 -24.94 -13.88
N LEU A 10 -32.07 -24.25 -12.92
CA LEU A 10 -31.66 -22.89 -12.51
C LEU A 10 -30.81 -22.83 -11.22
N ALA A 11 -30.58 -23.96 -10.54
CA ALA A 11 -29.79 -24.01 -9.30
C ALA A 11 -28.34 -24.52 -9.49
N LEU A 12 -27.93 -24.87 -10.72
CA LEU A 12 -26.59 -25.38 -11.03
C LEU A 12 -25.74 -24.40 -11.89
N CYS A 13 -26.11 -23.12 -11.91
CA CYS A 13 -25.35 -22.06 -12.60
C CYS A 13 -24.89 -20.92 -11.68
N VAL A 14 -25.07 -21.05 -10.36
CA VAL A 14 -24.73 -19.99 -9.38
C VAL A 14 -23.42 -20.25 -8.63
N VAL A 15 -22.72 -21.36 -8.92
CA VAL A 15 -21.41 -21.64 -8.31
C VAL A 15 -20.45 -22.09 -9.40
N LEU A 16 -19.97 -21.13 -10.21
CA LEU A 16 -18.68 -21.10 -10.90
C LEU A 16 -18.58 -19.85 -11.80
N SER A 17 -19.00 -18.67 -11.33
CA SER A 17 -18.45 -17.43 -11.89
C SER A 17 -17.13 -17.13 -11.17
N HIS A 18 -16.11 -17.94 -11.43
CA HIS A 18 -14.77 -17.35 -11.48
C HIS A 18 -14.89 -16.32 -12.59
N SER A 19 -14.93 -15.03 -12.22
CA SER A 19 -14.79 -13.91 -13.14
C SER A 19 -13.71 -14.31 -14.14
N ALA A 20 -14.07 -14.54 -15.41
CA ALA A 20 -13.08 -14.75 -16.44
C ALA A 20 -12.18 -13.52 -16.40
N ALA A 21 -10.95 -13.68 -15.93
CA ALA A 21 -10.02 -12.58 -15.82
C ALA A 21 -9.91 -11.97 -17.21
N LEU A 22 -10.29 -10.70 -17.35
CA LEU A 22 -10.23 -10.02 -18.63
C LEU A 22 -8.78 -10.02 -19.09
N ASP A 23 -8.47 -10.78 -20.14
CA ASP A 23 -7.13 -10.86 -20.73
C ASP A 23 -6.68 -9.51 -21.31
N LYS A 24 -7.63 -8.75 -21.87
CA LYS A 24 -7.41 -7.41 -22.41
C LYS A 24 -8.54 -6.49 -21.99
N GLY A 25 -8.25 -5.20 -21.84
CA GLY A 25 -9.27 -4.23 -21.48
C GLY A 25 -8.69 -2.84 -21.27
N LYS A 26 -9.51 -1.98 -20.67
CA LYS A 26 -9.14 -0.63 -20.24
C LYS A 26 -9.36 -0.51 -18.75
N ILE A 27 -8.43 0.14 -18.06
CA ILE A 27 -8.61 0.61 -16.69
C ILE A 27 -8.68 2.13 -16.71
N LYS A 28 -9.63 2.68 -15.97
CA LYS A 28 -9.74 4.11 -15.70
C LYS A 28 -9.56 4.32 -14.20
N PHE A 29 -8.63 5.18 -13.80
CA PHE A 29 -8.26 5.31 -12.39
C PHE A 29 -8.03 6.76 -11.98
N LYS A 30 -8.31 7.02 -10.71
CA LYS A 30 -8.00 8.25 -9.97
C LYS A 30 -7.00 7.94 -8.87
N VAL A 31 -6.19 8.94 -8.52
CA VAL A 31 -5.08 8.77 -7.58
C VAL A 31 -5.16 9.84 -6.51
N SER A 32 -4.76 9.46 -5.31
CA SER A 32 -4.71 10.33 -4.13
C SER A 32 -3.42 10.05 -3.37
N GLY A 33 -2.76 11.08 -2.84
CA GLY A 33 -1.52 10.98 -2.08
C GLY A 33 -1.82 11.09 -0.60
N ARG A 34 -1.10 10.36 0.24
CA ARG A 34 -1.35 10.31 1.69
C ARG A 34 -0.04 10.26 2.46
N ASN A 35 0.07 11.11 3.48
CA ASN A 35 1.25 11.27 4.33
C ASN A 35 2.54 11.41 3.48
N LEU A 36 2.47 12.20 2.41
CA LEU A 36 3.62 12.46 1.56
C LEU A 36 4.71 13.14 2.39
N ILE A 37 5.98 12.85 2.06
CA ILE A 37 7.08 13.50 2.76
C ILE A 37 7.20 14.93 2.26
N ASP A 38 7.11 15.87 3.20
CA ASP A 38 7.55 17.24 3.00
C ASP A 38 9.07 17.27 2.74
N LYS A 39 9.46 17.75 1.57
CA LYS A 39 10.86 17.91 1.17
C LYS A 39 11.36 19.33 1.33
N ASP A 40 10.50 20.24 1.74
CA ASP A 40 10.80 21.65 1.77
C ASP A 40 11.16 22.10 3.19
N THR A 41 12.45 22.37 3.39
CA THR A 41 12.94 22.94 4.65
C THR A 41 12.64 24.44 4.78
N ALA A 42 12.08 25.07 3.73
CA ALA A 42 11.73 26.49 3.67
C ALA A 42 10.65 26.84 2.61
N GLY A 43 9.86 25.87 2.13
CA GLY A 43 8.87 25.99 1.03
C GLY A 43 7.51 25.34 1.35
N THR A 44 6.64 25.19 0.36
CA THR A 44 5.29 24.58 0.46
C THR A 44 5.28 23.27 -0.32
N SER A 45 4.77 22.18 0.28
CA SER A 45 4.66 20.91 -0.45
C SER A 45 3.56 20.98 -1.50
N ASP A 46 3.96 21.15 -2.77
CA ASP A 46 3.11 21.33 -3.94
C ASP A 46 3.16 20.06 -4.82
N PRO A 47 2.58 18.92 -4.39
CA PRO A 47 2.83 17.66 -5.06
C PRO A 47 2.01 17.45 -6.34
N TYR A 48 2.65 16.81 -7.31
CA TYR A 48 2.01 16.20 -8.48
C TYR A 48 2.59 14.81 -8.75
N TYR A 49 1.94 14.02 -9.61
CA TYR A 49 2.50 12.74 -10.06
C TYR A 49 2.52 12.61 -11.58
N GLU A 50 3.48 11.83 -12.05
CA GLU A 50 3.51 11.29 -13.40
C GLU A 50 3.21 9.79 -13.34
N VAL A 51 2.41 9.31 -14.30
CA VAL A 51 2.07 7.91 -14.44
C VAL A 51 2.58 7.37 -15.78
N TYR A 52 3.19 6.20 -15.74
CA TYR A 52 3.75 5.47 -16.87
C TYR A 52 3.29 4.03 -16.85
N TYR A 53 3.42 3.34 -17.98
CA TYR A 53 3.33 1.87 -18.04
C TYR A 53 4.64 1.23 -18.51
N SER A 54 4.83 -0.03 -18.13
CA SER A 54 5.92 -0.89 -18.59
C SER A 54 5.43 -2.32 -18.76
N THR A 55 5.93 -3.02 -19.78
CA THR A 55 5.63 -4.43 -20.08
C THR A 55 6.90 -5.28 -20.18
N ASP A 56 8.05 -4.73 -19.82
CA ASP A 56 9.37 -5.37 -19.96
C ASP A 56 10.12 -5.52 -18.62
N GLY A 57 9.36 -5.53 -17.52
CA GLY A 57 9.92 -5.59 -16.16
C GLY A 57 10.56 -4.28 -15.72
N GLY A 58 10.13 -3.15 -16.27
CA GLY A 58 10.58 -1.81 -15.87
C GLY A 58 11.84 -1.32 -16.56
N LYS A 59 12.31 -2.00 -17.61
CA LYS A 59 13.49 -1.57 -18.40
C LYS A 59 13.17 -0.32 -19.22
N SER A 60 11.96 -0.23 -19.75
CA SER A 60 11.44 0.95 -20.43
C SER A 60 10.07 1.34 -19.85
N LYS A 61 9.74 2.63 -19.98
CA LYS A 61 8.49 3.21 -19.49
C LYS A 61 7.93 4.16 -20.53
N SER A 62 6.63 4.07 -20.77
CA SER A 62 5.89 4.98 -21.64
C SER A 62 4.92 5.81 -20.82
N LYS A 63 4.94 7.14 -21.00
CA LYS A 63 4.12 8.07 -20.21
C LYS A 63 2.64 7.93 -20.57
N ILE A 64 1.80 7.80 -19.55
CA ILE A 64 0.33 7.89 -19.65
C ILE A 64 -0.12 9.33 -19.43
N GLY A 65 0.44 10.02 -18.44
CA GLY A 65 0.07 11.40 -18.14
C GLY A 65 0.78 11.98 -16.92
N ARG A 66 0.49 13.25 -16.63
CA ARG A 66 0.89 14.02 -15.45
C ARG A 66 -0.37 14.61 -14.82
N SER A 67 -0.52 14.52 -13.50
CA SER A 67 -1.61 15.18 -12.77
C SER A 67 -1.44 16.70 -12.76
N ASP A 68 -2.47 17.38 -12.28
CA ASP A 68 -2.31 18.76 -11.83
C ASP A 68 -1.49 18.80 -10.53
N THR A 69 -0.89 19.95 -10.24
CA THR A 69 -0.26 20.26 -8.96
C THR A 69 -1.33 20.66 -7.95
N VAL A 70 -1.21 20.19 -6.72
CA VAL A 70 -2.06 20.62 -5.60
C VAL A 70 -1.16 21.30 -4.58
N ASN A 71 -1.44 22.57 -4.28
CA ASN A 71 -0.52 23.37 -3.48
C ASN A 71 -0.67 23.11 -1.98
N ASP A 72 0.46 23.06 -1.27
CA ASP A 72 0.59 22.93 0.18
C ASP A 72 -0.28 21.80 0.79
N GLN A 73 -0.14 20.58 0.27
CA GLN A 73 -0.91 19.41 0.71
C GLN A 73 -0.07 18.12 0.73
N GLU A 74 0.22 17.60 1.93
CA GLU A 74 0.81 16.25 2.11
C GLU A 74 -0.20 15.11 1.84
N ASN A 75 -1.49 15.45 1.73
CA ASN A 75 -2.59 14.51 1.57
C ASN A 75 -3.47 14.85 0.35
N PRO A 76 -2.90 15.04 -0.86
CA PRO A 76 -3.62 15.59 -2.00
C PRO A 76 -4.64 14.60 -2.57
N ASP A 77 -5.79 15.12 -2.99
CA ASP A 77 -6.74 14.43 -3.85
C ASP A 77 -6.63 15.02 -5.26
N TRP A 78 -5.76 14.45 -6.10
CA TRP A 78 -5.63 14.89 -7.48
C TRP A 78 -6.92 14.57 -8.25
N GLY A 79 -7.57 15.60 -8.80
CA GLY A 79 -8.85 15.46 -9.51
C GLY A 79 -8.75 14.73 -10.85
N ASN A 80 -7.53 14.46 -11.33
CA ASN A 80 -7.26 13.87 -12.63
C ASN A 80 -7.72 12.40 -12.69
N THR A 81 -8.14 11.98 -13.88
CA THR A 81 -8.45 10.60 -14.18
C THR A 81 -7.69 10.19 -15.43
N PHE A 82 -6.99 9.06 -15.35
CA PHE A 82 -6.23 8.49 -16.47
C PHE A 82 -6.82 7.16 -16.91
N GLU A 83 -6.61 6.83 -18.18
CA GLU A 83 -7.00 5.56 -18.78
C GLU A 83 -5.77 4.82 -19.31
N TYR A 84 -5.72 3.51 -19.13
CA TYR A 84 -4.69 2.65 -19.72
C TYR A 84 -5.32 1.39 -20.34
N SER A 85 -4.95 1.10 -21.59
CA SER A 85 -5.33 -0.15 -22.28
C SER A 85 -4.28 -1.22 -22.01
N PHE A 86 -4.69 -2.37 -21.48
CA PHE A 86 -3.79 -3.43 -21.03
C PHE A 86 -4.00 -4.75 -21.79
N ASP A 87 -2.94 -5.56 -21.82
CA ASP A 87 -2.95 -6.97 -22.18
C ASP A 87 -2.24 -7.74 -21.05
N ARG A 88 -2.98 -8.53 -20.26
CA ARG A 88 -2.45 -9.26 -19.10
C ARG A 88 -1.30 -10.19 -19.47
N LYS A 89 -1.25 -10.69 -20.71
CA LYS A 89 -0.17 -11.58 -21.18
C LYS A 89 1.18 -10.87 -21.23
N GLN A 90 1.18 -9.55 -21.30
CA GLN A 90 2.39 -8.72 -21.26
C GLN A 90 2.85 -8.40 -19.83
N ASN A 91 2.12 -8.88 -18.80
CA ASN A 91 2.36 -8.59 -17.39
C ASN A 91 2.62 -7.09 -17.10
N PRO A 92 1.71 -6.18 -17.49
CA PRO A 92 1.96 -4.76 -17.41
C PRO A 92 2.03 -4.25 -15.97
N TYR A 93 2.89 -3.27 -15.76
CA TYR A 93 2.99 -2.50 -14.53
C TYR A 93 2.70 -1.03 -14.80
N LEU A 94 2.00 -0.39 -13.87
CA LEU A 94 1.98 1.06 -13.74
C LEU A 94 3.14 1.52 -12.86
N PHE A 95 3.81 2.58 -13.27
CA PHE A 95 4.81 3.28 -12.48
C PHE A 95 4.32 4.68 -12.17
N PHE A 96 4.31 5.02 -10.89
CA PHE A 96 4.02 6.35 -10.40
C PHE A 96 5.28 6.99 -9.86
N HIS A 97 5.52 8.24 -10.26
CA HIS A 97 6.58 9.08 -9.71
C HIS A 97 5.91 10.36 -9.21
N VAL A 98 6.02 10.59 -7.90
CA VAL A 98 5.49 11.77 -7.22
C VAL A 98 6.63 12.76 -7.02
N TYR A 99 6.36 14.00 -7.38
CA TYR A 99 7.26 15.13 -7.29
C TYR A 99 6.65 16.22 -6.43
N ASP A 100 7.51 17.09 -5.93
CA ASP A 100 7.18 18.39 -5.33
C ASP A 100 7.50 19.46 -6.38
N GLU A 101 6.53 20.26 -6.80
CA GLU A 101 6.76 21.28 -7.84
C GLU A 101 7.53 22.47 -7.27
N ASP A 102 8.71 22.74 -7.80
CA ASP A 102 9.58 23.82 -7.36
C ASP A 102 9.69 24.90 -8.45
N ASN A 103 9.35 26.14 -8.12
CA ASN A 103 9.37 27.23 -9.11
C ASN A 103 10.78 27.67 -9.56
N LEU A 104 11.84 27.28 -8.83
CA LEU A 104 13.20 27.82 -9.00
C LEU A 104 14.31 26.75 -9.12
N ARG A 105 13.98 25.46 -9.02
CA ARG A 105 14.92 24.33 -9.12
C ARG A 105 14.25 23.16 -9.81
N GLU A 106 15.00 22.08 -10.04
CA GLU A 106 14.40 20.82 -10.47
C GLU A 106 13.49 20.28 -9.37
N ASP A 107 12.30 19.84 -9.76
CA ASP A 107 11.30 19.28 -8.85
C ASP A 107 11.84 18.11 -8.02
N ASP A 108 11.67 18.22 -6.70
CA ASP A 108 12.15 17.21 -5.78
C ASP A 108 11.33 15.91 -5.88
N THR A 109 12.01 14.77 -5.95
CA THR A 109 11.30 13.48 -5.90
C THR A 109 10.77 13.22 -4.50
N VAL A 110 9.44 13.26 -4.36
CA VAL A 110 8.71 12.87 -3.14
C VAL A 110 8.70 11.36 -2.96
N GLY A 111 8.47 10.59 -4.03
CA GLY A 111 8.48 9.13 -3.94
C GLY A 111 8.03 8.41 -5.20
N ARG A 112 8.29 7.10 -5.25
CA ARG A 112 8.00 6.25 -6.41
C ARG A 112 7.35 4.94 -6.00
N VAL A 113 6.48 4.40 -6.85
CA VAL A 113 5.87 3.08 -6.65
C VAL A 113 5.51 2.39 -7.96
N TRP A 114 5.61 1.06 -7.96
CA TRP A 114 5.16 0.18 -9.03
C TRP A 114 3.90 -0.58 -8.61
N ILE A 115 2.95 -0.72 -9.53
CA ILE A 115 1.71 -1.47 -9.32
C ILE A 115 1.54 -2.45 -10.47
N ASN A 116 1.47 -3.74 -10.17
CA ASN A 116 1.13 -4.75 -11.17
C ASN A 116 -0.35 -4.62 -11.56
N VAL A 117 -0.65 -4.53 -12.85
CA VAL A 117 -2.01 -4.30 -13.34
C VAL A 117 -2.92 -5.51 -13.10
N ALA A 118 -2.40 -6.74 -13.23
CA ALA A 118 -3.19 -7.94 -12.96
C ALA A 118 -3.61 -7.99 -11.48
N ASP A 119 -2.67 -7.77 -10.57
CA ASP A 119 -2.94 -7.63 -9.13
C ASP A 119 -3.98 -6.56 -8.82
N TYR A 120 -3.84 -5.37 -9.44
CA TYR A 120 -4.79 -4.28 -9.24
C TYR A 120 -6.21 -4.65 -9.68
N LEU A 121 -6.33 -5.31 -10.84
CA LEU A 121 -7.62 -5.81 -11.35
C LEU A 121 -8.21 -6.87 -10.42
N ASP A 122 -7.40 -7.85 -10.01
CA ASP A 122 -7.85 -8.99 -9.20
C ASP A 122 -8.22 -8.57 -7.78
N LYS A 123 -7.66 -7.46 -7.29
CA LYS A 123 -7.97 -6.83 -5.99
C LYS A 123 -9.10 -5.79 -6.07
N GLY A 124 -9.89 -5.79 -7.15
CA GLY A 124 -11.08 -4.96 -7.27
C GLY A 124 -10.80 -3.49 -7.64
N GLN A 125 -9.66 -3.23 -8.28
CA GLN A 125 -9.27 -1.90 -8.74
C GLN A 125 -9.21 -0.86 -7.61
N VAL A 126 -8.67 -1.27 -6.46
CA VAL A 126 -8.34 -0.41 -5.33
C VAL A 126 -7.02 -0.89 -4.70
N VAL A 127 -6.10 0.04 -4.49
CA VAL A 127 -4.82 -0.28 -3.83
C VAL A 127 -4.26 0.93 -3.11
N ASN A 128 -3.74 0.68 -1.90
CA ASN A 128 -2.87 1.59 -1.16
C ASN A 128 -1.42 1.14 -1.39
N ALA A 129 -0.68 1.92 -2.19
CA ALA A 129 0.65 1.57 -2.69
C ALA A 129 1.71 2.48 -2.04
N ASN A 130 2.58 1.90 -1.22
CA ASN A 130 3.59 2.64 -0.45
C ASN A 130 4.69 3.20 -1.35
N LEU A 131 5.11 4.44 -1.07
CA LEU A 131 6.19 5.11 -1.79
C LEU A 131 7.55 4.78 -1.16
N ASP A 132 8.58 4.69 -2.00
CA ASP A 132 9.95 4.32 -1.60
C ASP A 132 10.64 5.28 -0.61
N LYS A 133 10.23 6.56 -0.60
CA LYS A 133 10.75 7.57 0.30
C LYS A 133 9.85 7.81 1.51
N GLY A 134 8.54 7.62 1.39
CA GLY A 134 7.55 7.72 2.48
C GLY A 134 6.19 8.18 1.99
N GLY A 135 5.16 7.95 2.79
CA GLY A 135 3.76 8.10 2.36
C GLY A 135 3.31 6.98 1.42
N TYR A 136 2.12 7.13 0.87
CA TYR A 136 1.54 6.16 -0.05
C TYR A 136 0.55 6.81 -1.02
N LEU A 137 0.29 6.11 -2.13
CA LEU A 137 -0.76 6.46 -3.08
C LEU A 137 -1.98 5.56 -2.89
N THR A 138 -3.17 6.14 -2.90
CA THR A 138 -4.43 5.40 -3.07
C THR A 138 -4.85 5.50 -4.54
N VAL A 139 -4.83 4.37 -5.25
CA VAL A 139 -5.27 4.26 -6.65
C VAL A 139 -6.59 3.52 -6.68
N LYS A 140 -7.63 4.13 -7.26
CA LYS A 140 -9.00 3.59 -7.33
C LYS A 140 -9.55 3.66 -8.74
N SER A 141 -10.44 2.73 -9.07
CA SER A 141 -11.26 2.83 -10.27
C SER A 141 -12.02 4.16 -10.30
N ALA A 142 -12.02 4.81 -11.46
CA ALA A 142 -12.80 6.01 -11.71
C ALA A 142 -14.22 5.70 -12.18
N ASP A 143 -14.47 4.48 -12.67
CA ASP A 143 -15.80 4.05 -13.16
C ASP A 143 -16.69 3.50 -12.05
N SER A 144 -16.10 3.15 -10.90
CA SER A 144 -16.84 2.71 -9.70
C SER A 144 -17.47 3.91 -8.97
N SER A 145 -18.74 4.19 -9.25
CA SER A 145 -19.59 5.13 -8.50
C SER A 145 -19.95 4.65 -7.08
N ALA A 146 -19.44 3.50 -6.64
CA ALA A 146 -19.59 3.01 -5.27
C ALA A 146 -18.57 3.69 -4.34
N THR A 147 -18.89 4.90 -3.89
CA THR A 147 -18.33 5.42 -2.63
C THR A 147 -18.82 4.55 -1.46
N PRO A 148 -17.96 3.95 -0.63
CA PRO A 148 -18.36 3.58 0.71
C PRO A 148 -18.67 4.89 1.47
N LYS A 149 -19.91 5.04 1.94
CA LYS A 149 -20.30 6.09 2.89
C LYS A 149 -19.72 5.75 4.28
N THR A 150 -18.40 5.83 4.41
CA THR A 150 -17.61 5.93 5.65
C THR A 150 -16.18 6.17 5.19
N GLY A 151 -15.53 7.23 5.68
CA GLY A 151 -14.30 7.82 5.13
C GLY A 151 -13.00 6.99 5.21
N ALA A 152 -13.01 5.71 4.86
CA ALA A 152 -11.80 4.93 4.63
C ALA A 152 -11.96 4.16 3.31
N ALA A 153 -10.90 4.20 2.51
CA ALA A 153 -10.82 3.63 1.18
C ALA A 153 -10.67 2.10 1.21
N GLY A 154 -11.45 1.39 2.03
CA GLY A 154 -11.07 0.05 2.49
C GLY A 154 -11.93 -1.10 1.98
N ILE A 155 -11.40 -2.30 2.19
CA ILE A 155 -12.11 -3.58 2.02
C ILE A 155 -13.30 -3.60 3.01
N PRO A 156 -14.51 -4.03 2.60
CA PRO A 156 -15.65 -4.13 3.52
C PRO A 156 -15.32 -5.01 4.73
N LEU A 157 -15.63 -4.50 5.93
CA LEU A 157 -15.45 -5.28 7.16
C LEU A 157 -16.43 -6.47 7.20
N PRO A 158 -16.02 -7.62 7.75
CA PRO A 158 -16.91 -8.75 7.97
C PRO A 158 -18.16 -8.38 8.77
N VAL A 159 -19.30 -8.96 8.40
CA VAL A 159 -20.56 -8.77 9.15
C VAL A 159 -20.35 -9.23 10.60
N GLY A 160 -20.83 -8.41 11.55
CA GLY A 160 -20.67 -8.68 12.99
C GLY A 160 -19.33 -8.23 13.58
N THR A 161 -18.47 -7.56 12.80
CA THR A 161 -17.25 -6.95 13.35
C THR A 161 -17.60 -5.93 14.45
N PRO A 162 -17.03 -6.07 15.67
CA PRO A 162 -17.29 -5.14 16.78
C PRO A 162 -16.94 -3.70 16.45
N ASP A 163 -17.60 -2.75 17.12
CA ASP A 163 -17.31 -1.31 16.97
C ASP A 163 -15.88 -0.97 17.41
N SER A 164 -15.37 -1.66 18.42
CA SER A 164 -14.00 -1.54 18.91
C SER A 164 -13.49 -2.85 19.48
N GLN A 165 -12.18 -3.09 19.37
CA GLN A 165 -11.49 -4.21 20.01
C GLN A 165 -10.00 -3.90 20.18
N THR A 166 -9.37 -4.55 21.15
CA THR A 166 -7.91 -4.57 21.26
C THR A 166 -7.34 -5.57 20.25
N LEU A 167 -6.64 -5.06 19.25
CA LEU A 167 -5.87 -5.88 18.32
C LEU A 167 -4.56 -6.30 18.96
N ARG A 168 -4.20 -7.57 18.78
CA ARG A 168 -2.89 -8.11 19.18
C ARG A 168 -2.27 -8.75 17.94
N PHE A 169 -1.08 -8.33 17.56
CA PHE A 169 -0.43 -8.82 16.35
C PHE A 169 1.07 -8.99 16.55
N LYS A 170 1.63 -9.92 15.78
CA LYS A 170 3.06 -10.18 15.65
C LYS A 170 3.53 -9.74 14.28
N LEU A 171 4.82 -9.44 14.19
CA LEU A 171 5.49 -9.06 12.96
C LEU A 171 6.46 -10.15 12.53
N SER A 172 6.56 -10.33 11.22
CA SER A 172 7.68 -11.01 10.56
C SER A 172 7.98 -10.32 9.24
N ALA A 173 9.19 -10.48 8.72
CA ALA A 173 9.54 -9.97 7.40
C ALA A 173 10.26 -11.02 6.56
N THR A 174 10.25 -10.80 5.25
CA THR A 174 10.89 -11.68 4.26
C THR A 174 11.71 -10.85 3.30
N ASN A 175 12.93 -11.29 3.02
CA ASN A 175 13.82 -10.74 2.01
C ASN A 175 14.05 -9.22 2.16
N LEU A 176 14.21 -8.73 3.39
CA LEU A 176 14.46 -7.32 3.68
C LEU A 176 15.67 -6.79 2.89
N PRO A 177 15.69 -5.49 2.51
CA PRO A 177 16.91 -4.84 2.07
C PRO A 177 17.98 -4.93 3.16
N THR A 178 19.25 -4.85 2.79
CA THR A 178 20.37 -4.71 3.72
C THR A 178 21.24 -3.57 3.22
N LYS A 179 21.86 -2.83 4.14
CA LYS A 179 22.89 -1.83 3.80
C LYS A 179 24.30 -2.36 4.03
N ASP A 180 24.44 -3.58 4.54
CA ASP A 180 25.70 -4.24 4.85
C ASP A 180 26.27 -5.08 3.69
N ASP A 181 25.65 -5.02 2.50
CA ASP A 181 26.14 -5.75 1.34
C ASP A 181 27.53 -5.24 0.92
N VAL A 182 28.58 -6.05 1.13
CA VAL A 182 29.95 -5.75 0.70
C VAL A 182 30.25 -6.54 -0.58
N GLY A 183 30.11 -5.88 -1.74
CA GLY A 183 30.35 -6.49 -3.04
C GLY A 183 29.39 -7.65 -3.34
N PHE A 184 29.89 -8.88 -3.33
CA PHE A 184 29.08 -10.10 -3.56
C PHE A 184 28.73 -10.86 -2.28
N ILE A 185 29.15 -10.36 -1.11
CA ILE A 185 28.87 -11.00 0.18
C ILE A 185 27.59 -10.38 0.74
N PRO A 186 26.50 -11.16 0.88
CA PRO A 186 25.28 -10.66 1.48
C PRO A 186 25.56 -10.21 2.92
N GLY A 187 25.33 -8.93 3.18
CA GLY A 187 25.34 -8.37 4.51
C GLY A 187 24.25 -8.97 5.38
N LYS A 188 24.52 -9.08 6.67
CA LYS A 188 23.53 -9.56 7.63
C LYS A 188 23.01 -8.36 8.42
N SER A 189 21.80 -7.93 8.08
CA SER A 189 21.09 -6.93 8.88
C SER A 189 20.64 -7.48 10.22
N ASP A 190 20.54 -6.59 11.20
CA ASP A 190 20.02 -6.77 12.54
C ASP A 190 18.68 -6.01 12.67
N PRO A 191 17.60 -6.46 12.00
CA PRO A 191 16.42 -5.64 11.86
C PRO A 191 15.54 -5.54 13.11
N TYR A 192 14.92 -4.38 13.30
CA TYR A 192 13.80 -4.14 14.21
C TYR A 192 12.73 -3.25 13.57
N VAL A 193 11.54 -3.19 14.17
CA VAL A 193 10.41 -2.38 13.70
C VAL A 193 9.92 -1.42 14.78
N ILE A 194 9.77 -0.16 14.42
CA ILE A 194 8.99 0.83 15.17
C ILE A 194 7.60 0.92 14.54
N VAL A 195 6.57 0.83 15.38
CA VAL A 195 5.17 0.97 14.98
C VAL A 195 4.58 2.21 15.60
N THR A 196 4.03 3.07 14.76
CA THR A 196 3.26 4.23 15.20
C THR A 196 1.86 4.20 14.56
N SER A 197 0.97 5.06 15.06
CA SER A 197 -0.41 5.15 14.58
C SER A 197 -0.86 6.58 14.38
N THR A 198 -1.82 6.79 13.49
CA THR A 198 -2.54 8.06 13.33
C THR A 198 -4.04 7.83 13.37
N GLU A 199 -4.79 8.87 13.77
CA GLU A 199 -6.26 8.94 13.68
C GLU A 199 -6.61 10.05 12.70
N GLY A 200 -6.73 9.74 11.41
CA GLY A 200 -6.86 10.73 10.34
C GLY A 200 -5.51 11.10 9.70
N LEU A 201 -5.60 11.82 8.58
CA LEU A 201 -4.46 12.11 7.71
C LEU A 201 -3.53 13.22 8.21
N ASN A 202 -4.05 14.17 8.98
CA ASN A 202 -3.28 15.31 9.50
C ASN A 202 -2.97 15.17 11.00
N SER A 203 -3.11 13.96 11.54
CA SER A 203 -2.90 13.68 12.96
C SER A 203 -1.45 13.31 13.23
N LYS A 204 -0.90 13.82 14.33
CA LYS A 204 0.43 13.42 14.80
C LYS A 204 0.48 11.91 15.06
N GLU A 205 1.61 11.31 14.69
CA GLU A 205 1.89 9.91 15.01
C GLU A 205 1.95 9.69 16.52
N LYS A 206 1.29 8.62 16.98
CA LYS A 206 1.33 8.13 18.35
C LYS A 206 2.08 6.81 18.40
N ASP A 207 2.96 6.63 19.39
CA ASP A 207 3.69 5.39 19.57
C ASP A 207 2.75 4.20 19.85
N VAL A 208 3.02 3.07 19.19
CA VAL A 208 2.35 1.78 19.43
C VAL A 208 3.34 0.77 20.02
N GLY A 209 4.62 0.90 19.69
CA GLY A 209 5.69 0.10 20.27
C GLY A 209 6.82 -0.20 19.29
N ARG A 210 7.89 -0.79 19.82
CA ARG A 210 9.08 -1.26 19.10
C ARG A 210 9.26 -2.75 19.34
N THR A 211 9.66 -3.51 18.31
CA THR A 211 10.07 -4.90 18.48
C THR A 211 11.46 -5.01 19.11
N ALA A 212 11.83 -6.21 19.55
CA ALA A 212 13.23 -6.55 19.76
C ALA A 212 14.02 -6.46 18.44
N THR A 213 15.34 -6.42 18.55
CA THR A 213 16.25 -6.58 17.42
C THR A 213 16.49 -8.09 17.19
N VAL A 214 16.42 -8.55 15.94
CA VAL A 214 16.76 -9.93 15.59
C VAL A 214 18.01 -9.90 14.73
N SER A 215 19.14 -10.31 15.28
CA SER A 215 20.41 -10.21 14.59
C SER A 215 20.55 -11.18 13.44
N GLY A 216 21.31 -10.78 12.43
CA GLY A 216 21.93 -11.68 11.49
C GLY A 216 21.02 -12.16 10.36
N THR A 217 19.91 -11.49 10.06
CA THR A 217 18.85 -12.03 9.22
C THR A 217 18.11 -11.00 8.37
N ARG A 218 17.73 -11.43 7.16
CA ARG A 218 16.83 -10.69 6.25
C ARG A 218 15.40 -11.22 6.29
N ASN A 219 15.14 -12.23 7.13
CA ASN A 219 13.83 -12.86 7.31
C ASN A 219 13.46 -12.94 8.81
N PRO A 220 13.44 -11.82 9.53
CA PRO A 220 13.19 -11.82 10.96
C PRO A 220 11.76 -12.28 11.29
N SER A 221 11.64 -12.99 12.40
CA SER A 221 10.39 -13.19 13.13
C SER A 221 10.62 -12.70 14.55
N TRP A 222 10.10 -11.52 14.88
CA TRP A 222 10.40 -10.85 16.14
C TRP A 222 9.72 -11.49 17.35
N GLY A 223 8.55 -12.10 17.15
CA GLY A 223 7.81 -12.79 18.21
C GLY A 223 7.10 -11.87 19.21
N ASP A 224 7.50 -10.59 19.29
CA ASP A 224 6.84 -9.55 20.07
C ASP A 224 5.35 -9.45 19.73
N VAL A 225 4.51 -9.33 20.75
CA VAL A 225 3.08 -9.10 20.60
C VAL A 225 2.79 -7.63 20.85
N LEU A 226 2.53 -6.89 19.78
CA LEU A 226 2.11 -5.49 19.85
C LEU A 226 0.60 -5.40 20.03
N THR A 227 0.16 -4.41 20.80
CA THR A 227 -1.26 -4.19 21.12
C THR A 227 -1.74 -2.84 20.62
N PHE A 228 -2.91 -2.79 19.99
CA PHE A 228 -3.48 -1.55 19.46
C PHE A 228 -4.99 -1.47 19.73
N GLN A 229 -5.45 -0.32 20.24
CA GLN A 229 -6.87 -0.07 20.47
C GLN A 229 -7.54 0.40 19.18
N TRP A 230 -8.28 -0.50 18.53
CA TRP A 230 -8.95 -0.22 17.27
C TRP A 230 -10.43 0.10 17.44
N ASN A 231 -10.93 1.03 16.63
CA ASN A 231 -12.33 1.38 16.49
C ASN A 231 -12.69 1.54 15.01
N LYS A 232 -13.68 0.79 14.53
CA LYS A 232 -14.03 0.75 13.10
C LYS A 232 -14.53 2.08 12.52
N ASN A 233 -15.01 2.97 13.39
CA ASN A 233 -15.54 4.28 13.01
C ASN A 233 -14.46 5.36 13.00
N LYS A 234 -13.22 5.03 13.38
CA LYS A 234 -12.07 5.93 13.33
C LYS A 234 -11.21 5.63 12.12
N ASP A 235 -10.61 6.68 11.58
CA ASP A 235 -9.66 6.58 10.47
C ASP A 235 -8.26 6.23 11.00
N GLN A 236 -8.10 4.99 11.46
CA GLN A 236 -6.87 4.52 12.09
C GLN A 236 -5.92 3.90 11.08
N ARG A 237 -4.66 4.33 11.12
CA ARG A 237 -3.57 3.79 10.31
C ARG A 237 -2.42 3.36 11.20
N LEU A 238 -1.68 2.34 10.76
CA LEU A 238 -0.40 1.96 11.36
C LEU A 238 0.72 2.27 10.37
N HIS A 239 1.80 2.82 10.88
CA HIS A 239 3.04 3.07 10.15
C HIS A 239 4.12 2.16 10.72
N PHE A 240 4.71 1.35 9.85
CA PHE A 240 5.83 0.48 10.17
C PHE A 240 7.10 1.11 9.63
N LYS A 241 8.09 1.33 10.50
CA LYS A 241 9.42 1.80 10.13
C LYS A 241 10.42 0.71 10.50
N ILE A 242 11.12 0.18 9.51
CA ILE A 242 12.04 -0.95 9.66
C ILE A 242 13.46 -0.39 9.59
N TYR A 243 14.26 -0.72 10.58
CA TYR A 243 15.61 -0.24 10.77
C TYR A 243 16.58 -1.41 10.91
N ASP A 244 17.83 -1.16 10.55
CA ASP A 244 19.00 -1.97 10.87
C ASP A 244 19.61 -1.43 12.16
N ASP A 245 19.84 -2.27 13.17
CA ASP A 245 20.45 -1.86 14.44
C ASP A 245 21.97 -1.74 14.27
N ASP A 246 22.47 -0.51 14.17
CA ASP A 246 23.88 -0.22 13.95
C ASP A 246 24.53 0.24 15.26
N THR A 247 25.34 -0.61 15.89
CA THR A 247 25.88 -0.34 17.23
C THR A 247 26.76 0.93 17.33
N LEU A 248 27.28 1.43 16.20
CA LEU A 248 28.25 2.53 16.14
C LEU A 248 27.82 3.70 15.24
N ARG A 249 26.62 3.68 14.66
CA ARG A 249 26.11 4.69 13.71
C ARG A 249 24.62 4.94 13.94
N GLU A 250 24.07 5.93 13.25
CA GLU A 250 22.61 6.06 13.17
C GLU A 250 22.04 4.87 12.40
N ASP A 251 21.04 4.21 12.99
CA ASP A 251 20.37 3.04 12.43
C ASP A 251 19.85 3.26 11.01
N ASP A 252 20.23 2.36 10.12
CA ASP A 252 19.88 2.46 8.72
C ASP A 252 18.42 2.08 8.46
N LYS A 253 17.61 3.02 7.95
CA LYS A 253 16.24 2.72 7.53
C LYS A 253 16.23 1.74 6.35
N LEU A 254 15.78 0.52 6.61
CA LEU A 254 15.64 -0.57 5.63
C LEU A 254 14.36 -0.42 4.80
N GLY A 255 13.29 0.09 5.41
CA GLY A 255 12.02 0.28 4.73
C GLY A 255 10.95 0.90 5.61
N GLN A 256 9.81 1.19 5.01
CA GLN A 256 8.63 1.60 5.75
C GLN A 256 7.36 1.29 4.95
N GLY A 257 6.22 1.37 5.62
CA GLY A 257 4.95 1.50 4.94
C GLY A 257 3.78 1.68 5.89
N TRP A 258 2.70 2.19 5.32
CA TRP A 258 1.43 2.44 5.97
C TRP A 258 0.43 1.34 5.62
N ILE A 259 -0.46 1.03 6.58
CA ILE A 259 -1.68 0.27 6.34
C ILE A 259 -2.87 0.97 6.99
N GLU A 260 -4.05 0.82 6.40
CA GLU A 260 -5.32 1.12 7.06
C GLU A 260 -5.68 -0.03 8.00
N VAL A 261 -6.00 0.25 9.27
CA VAL A 261 -6.26 -0.80 10.26
C VAL A 261 -7.54 -1.57 9.91
N ASN A 262 -8.51 -0.90 9.29
CA ASN A 262 -9.72 -1.56 8.79
C ASN A 262 -9.39 -2.63 7.75
N ASP A 263 -8.41 -2.42 6.86
CA ASP A 263 -8.00 -3.43 5.89
C ASP A 263 -7.35 -4.64 6.56
N PHE A 264 -6.55 -4.43 7.61
CA PHE A 264 -5.98 -5.51 8.40
C PHE A 264 -7.09 -6.36 9.06
N VAL A 265 -8.08 -5.71 9.67
CA VAL A 265 -9.23 -6.42 10.27
C VAL A 265 -10.06 -7.13 9.20
N ALA A 266 -10.32 -6.48 8.07
CA ALA A 266 -11.10 -7.04 6.97
C ALA A 266 -10.45 -8.29 6.37
N LYS A 267 -9.11 -8.35 6.31
CA LYS A 267 -8.33 -9.52 5.88
C LYS A 267 -8.15 -10.58 6.96
N GLY A 268 -9.00 -10.58 8.00
CA GLY A 268 -8.94 -11.58 9.06
C GLY A 268 -7.71 -11.46 9.96
N GLN A 269 -7.15 -10.25 10.09
CA GLN A 269 -5.96 -9.96 10.89
C GLN A 269 -4.71 -10.71 10.40
N SER A 270 -4.60 -10.84 9.07
CA SER A 270 -3.40 -11.29 8.36
C SER A 270 -3.17 -10.36 7.17
N TYR A 271 -2.05 -9.64 7.15
CA TYR A 271 -1.76 -8.65 6.12
C TYR A 271 -0.29 -8.64 5.76
N THR A 272 0.02 -8.81 4.48
CA THR A 272 1.37 -8.64 3.94
C THR A 272 1.49 -7.28 3.27
N LEU A 273 2.35 -6.45 3.85
CA LEU A 273 2.81 -5.17 3.33
C LEU A 273 4.04 -5.40 2.45
N VAL A 274 3.90 -5.22 1.14
CA VAL A 274 5.05 -5.23 0.22
C VAL A 274 5.83 -3.93 0.40
N LEU A 275 7.14 -4.04 0.60
CA LEU A 275 8.00 -2.88 0.74
C LEU A 275 8.36 -2.34 -0.65
N PRO A 276 8.41 -1.01 -0.85
CA PRO A 276 8.58 -0.41 -2.18
C PRO A 276 9.89 -0.78 -2.88
N LYS A 277 10.96 -0.98 -2.10
CA LYS A 277 12.28 -1.36 -2.63
C LYS A 277 12.39 -2.87 -2.82
N ARG A 278 12.27 -3.62 -1.73
CA ARG A 278 12.45 -5.08 -1.71
C ARG A 278 11.88 -5.66 -0.41
N GLY A 279 11.35 -6.89 -0.51
CA GLY A 279 10.89 -7.65 0.64
C GLY A 279 9.48 -7.26 1.07
N SER A 280 9.04 -7.85 2.17
CA SER A 280 7.71 -7.63 2.72
C SER A 280 7.70 -7.74 4.23
N LEU A 281 6.83 -6.99 4.87
CA LEU A 281 6.46 -7.13 6.28
C LEU A 281 5.10 -7.83 6.37
N THR A 282 4.97 -8.82 7.24
CA THR A 282 3.71 -9.51 7.50
C THR A 282 3.26 -9.22 8.93
N LEU A 283 2.00 -8.80 9.05
CA LEU A 283 1.27 -8.67 10.29
C LEU A 283 0.33 -9.86 10.44
N THR A 284 0.42 -10.57 11.55
CA THR A 284 -0.46 -11.70 11.86
C THR A 284 -1.02 -11.57 13.25
N LYS A 285 -2.30 -11.89 13.44
CA LYS A 285 -2.93 -12.01 14.74
C LYS A 285 -2.10 -12.86 15.70
N ALA A 286 -1.93 -12.36 16.93
CA ALA A 286 -1.21 -13.04 18.01
C ALA A 286 -2.06 -14.05 18.77
#